data_AF-A0AAP0JSE0-F1
#
_entry.id   AF-A0AAP0JSE0-F1
#
_cell.length_a   1.000
_cell.length_b   1.000
_cell.length_c   1.000
_cell.angle_alpha   90.00
_cell.angle_beta   90.00
_cell.angle_gamma   90.00
#
_symmetry.space_group_name_H-M   'P 1'
#
loop_
_entity.id
_entity.type
_entity.pdbx_description
1 polymer ?
#
loop_
_entity_poly.entity_id
_entity_poly.type
_entity_poly.pdbx_seq_one_letter_code
_entity_poly.pdbx_strand_id
1 'polypeptide(L)'
;MAPLRLTLVTAFLLCLVIVMQVSSVEAIDDVVQAKCQEHPGGGRGVGREGCHNACQTRCRLVQDPYCIFTCVECCQEYLCVPSGLAGEPHKGECPCYEKEQRCP
;
A
#
# COMPACT_ATOMS: atom_id res chain seq x y z
N MET A 1 40.30 25.51 -16.49
CA MET A 1 38.91 25.85 -16.88
C MET A 1 38.13 24.69 -17.54
N ALA A 2 38.77 23.58 -17.93
CA ALA A 2 38.07 22.38 -18.44
C ALA A 2 37.29 21.54 -17.40
N PRO A 3 37.74 21.35 -16.14
CA PRO A 3 37.06 20.44 -15.22
C PRO A 3 35.70 20.99 -14.75
N LEU A 4 35.58 22.31 -14.62
CA LEU A 4 34.34 22.99 -14.20
C LEU A 4 33.23 22.90 -15.26
N ARG A 5 33.60 22.88 -16.55
CA ARG A 5 32.65 22.72 -17.65
C ARG A 5 32.18 21.28 -17.76
N LEU A 6 33.08 20.31 -17.53
CA LEU A 6 32.74 18.90 -17.54
C LEU A 6 31.86 18.52 -16.34
N THR A 7 32.14 19.03 -15.14
CA THR A 7 31.31 18.78 -13.94
C THR A 7 29.91 19.39 -14.05
N LEU A 8 29.77 20.57 -14.67
CA LEU A 8 28.45 21.15 -14.92
C LEU A 8 27.64 20.34 -15.92
N VAL A 9 28.27 19.83 -16.98
CA VAL A 9 27.59 18.98 -17.99
C VAL A 9 27.18 17.64 -17.38
N THR A 10 28.04 16.99 -16.59
CA THR A 10 27.68 15.73 -15.93
C THR A 10 26.57 15.90 -14.89
N ALA A 11 26.60 16.98 -14.10
CA ALA A 11 25.54 17.27 -13.14
C ALA A 11 24.20 17.54 -13.85
N PHE A 12 24.21 18.30 -14.95
CA PHE A 12 23.00 18.56 -15.74
C PHE A 12 22.42 17.28 -16.33
N LEU A 13 23.25 16.41 -16.89
CA LEU A 13 22.81 15.12 -17.43
C LEU A 13 22.25 14.18 -16.35
N LEU A 14 22.87 14.14 -15.17
CA LEU A 14 22.35 13.38 -14.02
C LEU A 14 20.99 13.92 -13.55
N CYS A 15 20.84 15.24 -13.47
CA CYS A 15 19.56 15.86 -13.14
C CYS A 15 18.47 15.50 -14.16
N LEU A 16 18.76 15.52 -15.46
CA LEU A 16 17.80 15.11 -16.49
C LEU A 16 17.38 13.65 -16.35
N VAL A 17 18.33 12.75 -16.08
CA VAL A 17 18.01 11.32 -15.83
C VAL A 17 17.10 11.19 -14.60
N ILE A 18 17.39 11.89 -13.51
CA ILE A 18 16.57 11.84 -12.28
C ILE A 18 15.14 12.34 -12.58
N VAL A 19 14.98 13.46 -13.29
CA VAL A 19 13.66 14.02 -13.64
C VAL A 19 12.81 13.04 -14.46
N MET A 20 13.41 12.31 -15.40
CA MET A 20 12.70 11.31 -16.22
C MET A 20 12.25 10.09 -15.42
N GLN A 21 12.98 9.71 -14.36
CA GLN A 21 12.59 8.60 -13.49
C GLN A 21 11.43 8.98 -12.56
N VAL A 22 11.36 10.24 -12.10
CA VAL A 22 10.30 10.70 -11.18
C VAL A 22 8.91 10.61 -11.82
N SER A 23 8.79 10.86 -13.13
CA SER A 23 7.50 10.77 -13.85
C SER A 23 6.90 9.36 -13.86
N SER A 24 7.72 8.33 -13.63
CA SER A 24 7.27 6.94 -13.60
C SER A 24 6.75 6.50 -12.23
N VAL A 25 7.01 7.26 -11.16
CA VAL A 25 6.66 6.88 -9.78
C VAL A 25 5.18 7.13 -9.50
N GLU A 26 4.62 8.26 -9.94
CA GLU A 26 3.19 8.57 -9.74
C GLU A 26 2.26 7.59 -10.47
N ALA A 27 2.69 7.08 -11.63
CA ALA A 27 1.92 6.10 -12.40
C ALA A 27 1.89 4.70 -11.74
N ILE A 28 2.80 4.40 -10.82
CA ILE A 28 2.83 3.10 -10.14
C ILE A 28 1.76 3.04 -9.04
N ASP A 29 1.55 4.12 -8.28
CA ASP A 29 0.56 4.16 -7.21
C ASP A 29 -0.87 3.94 -7.72
N ASP A 30 -1.26 4.57 -8.83
CA ASP A 30 -2.60 4.37 -9.43
C ASP A 30 -2.80 2.93 -9.93
N VAL A 31 -1.77 2.32 -10.53
CA VAL A 31 -1.84 0.93 -11.02
C VAL A 31 -1.86 -0.06 -9.86
N VAL A 32 -1.08 0.21 -8.80
CA VAL A 32 -1.09 -0.58 -7.56
C VAL A 32 -2.47 -0.50 -6.92
N GLN A 33 -3.02 0.70 -6.75
CA GLN A 33 -4.33 0.94 -6.12
C GLN A 33 -5.48 0.28 -6.91
N ALA A 34 -5.45 0.35 -8.24
CA ALA A 34 -6.42 -0.34 -9.08
C ALA A 34 -6.38 -1.87 -8.89
N LYS A 35 -5.18 -2.45 -8.67
CA LYS A 35 -5.02 -3.86 -8.33
C LYS A 35 -5.45 -4.20 -6.90
N CYS A 36 -5.45 -3.23 -5.98
CA CYS A 36 -5.91 -3.42 -4.60
C CYS A 36 -7.44 -3.51 -4.50
N GLN A 37 -8.16 -2.88 -5.42
CA GLN A 37 -9.63 -2.90 -5.44
C GLN A 37 -10.21 -4.11 -6.20
N GLU A 38 -9.38 -4.82 -6.97
CA GLU A 38 -9.76 -6.14 -7.47
C GLU A 38 -9.81 -7.12 -6.29
N HIS A 39 -10.99 -7.72 -6.06
CA HIS A 39 -11.21 -8.72 -5.00
C HIS A 39 -11.38 -10.13 -5.58
N PRO A 40 -10.31 -10.75 -6.14
CA PRO A 40 -10.38 -12.10 -6.71
C PRO A 40 -10.38 -13.14 -5.57
N GLY A 41 -11.48 -13.25 -4.82
CA GLY A 41 -11.54 -14.26 -3.75
C GLY A 41 -12.59 -14.07 -2.65
N GLY A 42 -13.41 -13.01 -2.70
CA GLY A 42 -14.47 -12.80 -1.70
C GLY A 42 -14.11 -11.89 -0.53
N GLY A 43 -12.95 -11.21 -0.58
CA GLY A 43 -12.76 -10.00 0.22
C GLY A 43 -13.89 -9.02 -0.10
N ARG A 44 -14.53 -8.47 0.92
CA ARG A 44 -15.57 -7.45 0.71
C ARG A 44 -14.85 -6.12 0.52
N GLY A 45 -15.13 -5.43 -0.58
CA GLY A 45 -14.81 -4.01 -0.66
C GLY A 45 -15.53 -3.30 0.48
N VAL A 46 -14.76 -2.77 1.41
CA VAL A 46 -15.28 -2.07 2.58
C VAL A 46 -15.16 -0.58 2.29
N GLY A 47 -16.28 0.15 2.27
CA GLY A 47 -16.25 1.62 2.27
C GLY A 47 -15.47 2.12 3.48
N ARG A 48 -14.86 3.31 3.41
CA ARG A 48 -14.00 3.83 4.51
C ARG A 48 -14.70 3.79 5.88
N GLU A 49 -16.01 4.01 5.89
CA GLU A 49 -16.88 3.94 7.07
C GLU A 49 -17.03 2.53 7.65
N GLY A 50 -16.92 1.48 6.84
CA GLY A 50 -17.03 0.09 7.26
C GLY A 50 -15.73 -0.49 7.85
N CYS A 51 -14.60 0.20 7.67
CA CYS A 51 -13.28 -0.30 8.07
C CYS A 51 -13.22 -0.63 9.57
N HIS A 52 -13.82 0.21 10.41
CA HIS A 52 -13.79 -0.01 11.86
C HIS A 52 -14.47 -1.34 12.25
N ASN A 53 -15.62 -1.65 11.66
CA ASN A 53 -16.35 -2.89 11.96
C ASN A 53 -15.62 -4.13 11.40
N ALA A 54 -15.11 -4.04 10.17
CA ALA A 54 -14.31 -5.11 9.58
C ALA A 54 -13.06 -5.43 10.44
N CYS A 55 -12.35 -4.41 10.90
CA CYS A 55 -11.18 -4.56 11.76
C CYS A 55 -11.51 -5.05 13.16
N GLN A 56 -12.67 -4.71 13.74
CA GLN A 56 -13.13 -5.34 14.98
C GLN A 56 -13.32 -6.85 14.82
N THR A 57 -13.80 -7.30 13.65
CA THR A 57 -13.93 -8.73 13.37
C THR A 57 -12.56 -9.38 13.22
N ARG A 58 -11.68 -8.82 12.38
CA ARG A 58 -10.33 -9.33 12.14
C ARG A 58 -9.49 -9.42 13.42
N CYS A 59 -9.51 -8.37 14.24
CA CYS A 59 -8.74 -8.28 15.48
C CYS A 59 -9.45 -8.85 16.70
N ARG A 60 -10.62 -9.51 16.55
CA ARG A 60 -11.46 -9.93 17.68
C ARG A 60 -10.75 -10.77 18.75
N LEU A 61 -9.78 -11.60 18.35
CA LEU A 61 -9.02 -12.45 19.27
C LEU A 61 -7.64 -11.88 19.64
N VAL A 62 -7.27 -10.73 19.09
CA VAL A 62 -6.00 -10.06 19.37
C VAL A 62 -6.20 -9.12 20.55
N GLN A 63 -5.45 -9.34 21.64
CA GLN A 63 -5.51 -8.48 22.83
C GLN A 63 -4.79 -7.14 22.64
N ASP A 64 -3.97 -7.01 21.58
CA ASP A 64 -3.25 -5.79 21.28
C ASP A 64 -4.18 -4.73 20.64
N PRO A 65 -4.43 -3.59 21.32
CA PRO A 65 -5.23 -2.50 20.75
C PRO A 65 -4.60 -1.91 19.47
N TYR A 66 -3.29 -2.10 19.26
CA TYR A 66 -2.61 -1.69 18.05
C TYR A 66 -3.13 -2.42 16.80
N CYS A 67 -3.63 -3.65 16.94
CA CYS A 67 -4.21 -4.41 15.81
C CYS A 67 -5.34 -3.64 15.13
N ILE A 68 -6.30 -3.12 15.90
CA ILE A 68 -7.46 -2.41 15.33
C ILE A 68 -7.00 -1.12 14.67
N PHE A 69 -6.10 -0.37 15.32
CA PHE A 69 -5.59 0.90 14.79
C PHE A 69 -4.91 0.69 13.44
N THR A 70 -3.94 -0.22 13.38
CA THR A 70 -3.18 -0.50 12.15
C THR A 70 -4.05 -1.15 11.08
N CYS A 71 -4.97 -2.03 11.45
CA CYS A 71 -5.95 -2.57 10.50
C CYS A 71 -6.80 -1.46 9.86
N VAL A 72 -7.27 -0.48 10.63
CA VAL A 72 -8.08 0.62 10.11
C VAL A 72 -7.29 1.50 9.16
N GLU A 73 -6.02 1.79 9.46
CA GLU A 73 -5.14 2.53 8.53
C GLU A 73 -4.99 1.77 7.21
N CYS A 74 -4.63 0.48 7.26
CA CYS A 74 -4.52 -0.36 6.06
C CYS A 74 -5.85 -0.44 5.29
N CYS A 75 -6.99 -0.54 5.99
CA CYS A 75 -8.30 -0.58 5.34
C CYS A 75 -8.67 0.76 4.69
N GLN A 76 -8.31 1.90 5.28
CA GLN A 76 -8.63 3.20 4.67
C GLN A 76 -7.80 3.47 3.41
N GLU A 77 -6.60 2.91 3.36
CA GLU A 77 -5.69 2.97 2.22
C GLU A 77 -6.13 2.03 1.09
N TYR A 78 -6.38 0.76 1.41
CA TYR A 78 -6.64 -0.29 0.41
C TYR A 78 -8.11 -0.67 0.24
N LEU A 79 -9.02 -0.14 1.06
CA LEU A 79 -10.48 -0.38 1.06
C LEU A 79 -10.88 -1.86 1.10
N CYS A 80 -10.02 -2.69 1.70
CA CYS A 80 -10.16 -4.13 1.82
C CYS A 80 -9.68 -4.60 3.19
N VAL A 81 -10.38 -5.56 3.79
CA VAL A 81 -9.92 -6.32 4.97
C VAL A 81 -10.12 -7.80 4.66
N PRO A 82 -9.09 -8.65 4.81
CA PRO A 82 -9.24 -10.08 4.59
C PRO A 82 -10.30 -10.66 5.52
N SER A 83 -10.97 -11.71 5.07
CA SER A 83 -11.89 -12.46 5.92
C SER A 83 -11.15 -13.13 7.09
N GLY A 84 -11.92 -13.66 8.05
CA GLY A 84 -11.36 -14.39 9.19
C GLY A 84 -10.66 -13.50 10.22
N LEU A 85 -9.87 -14.14 11.07
CA LEU A 85 -9.17 -13.51 12.21
C LEU A 85 -7.70 -13.23 11.87
N ALA A 86 -7.11 -12.23 12.53
CA ALA A 86 -5.69 -11.91 12.40
C ALA A 86 -4.83 -13.17 12.61
N GLY A 87 -3.93 -13.44 11.66
CA GLY A 87 -3.13 -14.67 11.61
C GLY A 87 -3.71 -15.83 10.80
N GLU A 88 -4.97 -15.80 10.36
CA GLU A 88 -5.51 -16.79 9.42
C GLU A 88 -5.08 -16.51 7.97
N PRO A 89 -4.67 -17.53 7.20
CA PRO A 89 -4.17 -17.35 5.83
C PRO A 89 -5.32 -17.14 4.83
N HIS A 90 -5.73 -15.89 4.65
CA HIS A 90 -6.71 -15.45 3.63
C HIS A 90 -6.01 -14.82 2.42
N LYS A 91 -5.07 -15.57 1.86
CA LYS A 91 -4.17 -15.09 0.81
C LYS A 91 -4.92 -14.81 -0.48
N GLY A 92 -4.67 -13.66 -1.09
CA GLY A 92 -5.28 -13.26 -2.36
C GLY A 92 -6.68 -12.63 -2.27
N GLU A 93 -7.32 -12.55 -1.10
CA GLU A 93 -8.57 -11.79 -0.93
C GLU A 93 -8.33 -10.27 -1.02
N CYS A 94 -7.23 -9.80 -0.40
CA CYS A 94 -6.79 -8.41 -0.39
C CYS A 94 -5.27 -8.33 -0.72
N PRO A 95 -4.88 -8.30 -2.00
CA PRO A 95 -3.47 -8.44 -2.41
C PRO A 95 -2.54 -7.34 -1.87
N CYS A 96 -3.05 -6.13 -1.63
CA CYS A 96 -2.26 -5.02 -1.11
C CYS A 96 -2.18 -5.01 0.41
N TYR A 97 -3.27 -5.38 1.09
CA TYR A 97 -3.28 -5.60 2.53
C TYR A 97 -2.27 -6.70 2.94
N GLU A 98 -2.11 -7.75 2.12
CA GLU A 98 -1.19 -8.85 2.40
C GLU A 98 0.30 -8.50 2.16
N LYS A 99 0.60 -7.64 1.19
CA LYS A 99 1.98 -7.26 0.87
C LYS A 99 2.59 -6.29 1.87
N GLU A 100 1.74 -5.50 2.53
CA GLU A 100 2.18 -4.53 3.52
C GLU A 100 2.43 -5.21 4.87
N GLN A 101 3.71 -5.33 5.25
CA GLN A 101 4.17 -6.07 6.43
C GLN A 101 3.61 -5.55 7.76
N ARG A 102 3.05 -4.34 7.78
CA ARG A 102 2.45 -3.75 8.98
C ARG A 102 1.00 -4.20 9.20
N CYS A 103 0.30 -4.70 8.18
CA CYS A 103 -1.12 -5.00 8.27
C CYS A 103 -1.38 -6.39 8.92
N PRO A 104 -2.37 -6.53 9.82
CA PRO A 104 -2.58 -7.72 10.66
C PRO A 104 -3.36 -8.93 10.07
#